data_AF-A0A2A4GV68-F1
#
_entry.id   AF-A0A2A4GV68-F1
#
_cell.length_a   1.000
_cell.length_b   1.000
_cell.length_c   1.000
_cell.angle_alpha   90.00
_cell.angle_beta   90.00
_cell.angle_gamma   90.00
#
_symmetry.space_group_name_H-M   'P 1'
#
loop_
_entity.id
_entity.type
_entity.pdbx_description
1 polymer ?
#
loop_
_entity_poly.entity_id
_entity_poly.type
_entity_poly.pdbx_seq_one_letter_code
_entity_poly.pdbx_strand_id
1 'polypeptide(L)'
;MNNTASAKKEVTESYIEEIYREKIEPKINKKAIQGKSELMHSTFWSYTNVKAIAKYLERLGYEVKIGNSVWFFGYALIIKW
;
A
#
# COMPACT_ATOMS: atom_id res chain seq x y z
N MET A 1 -28.24 -7.70 -18.21
CA MET A 1 -27.03 -8.54 -18.32
C MET A 1 -25.95 -7.88 -17.48
N ASN A 2 -25.66 -8.43 -16.30
CA ASN A 2 -24.63 -7.92 -15.41
C ASN A 2 -23.27 -8.32 -15.97
N ASN A 3 -22.63 -7.41 -16.71
CA ASN A 3 -21.22 -7.53 -17.07
C ASN A 3 -20.41 -7.37 -15.78
N THR A 4 -20.15 -8.49 -15.10
CA THR A 4 -19.00 -8.64 -14.22
C THR A 4 -17.74 -8.60 -15.07
N ALA A 5 -17.43 -7.42 -15.61
CA ALA A 5 -16.10 -7.11 -16.09
C ALA A 5 -15.20 -7.24 -14.85
N SER A 6 -14.47 -8.34 -14.78
CA SER A 6 -13.26 -8.45 -14.00
C SER A 6 -12.29 -7.44 -14.60
N ALA A 7 -12.54 -6.16 -14.31
CA ALA A 7 -11.66 -5.09 -14.66
C ALA A 7 -10.37 -5.42 -13.92
N LYS A 8 -9.36 -5.86 -14.66
CA LYS A 8 -7.98 -5.62 -14.24
C LYS A 8 -7.97 -4.13 -13.93
N LYS A 9 -8.09 -3.75 -12.65
CA LYS A 9 -7.96 -2.37 -12.23
C LYS A 9 -6.57 -2.00 -12.72
N GLU A 10 -6.49 -1.28 -13.84
CA GLU A 10 -5.26 -0.62 -14.22
C GLU A 10 -4.83 0.16 -12.98
N VAL A 11 -3.54 0.07 -12.65
CA VAL A 11 -3.01 0.76 -11.49
C VAL A 11 -3.01 2.25 -11.81
N THR A 12 -4.17 2.87 -11.67
CA THR A 12 -4.38 4.30 -11.85
C THR A 12 -3.99 5.01 -10.56
N GLU A 13 -3.61 6.28 -10.67
CA GLU A 13 -3.28 7.11 -9.50
C GLU A 13 -4.47 7.18 -8.52
N SER A 14 -5.69 7.23 -9.03
CA SER A 14 -6.92 7.16 -8.23
C SER A 14 -7.06 5.86 -7.42
N TYR A 15 -6.66 4.71 -7.98
CA TYR A 15 -6.68 3.44 -7.27
C TYR A 15 -5.62 3.36 -6.17
N ILE A 16 -4.44 3.94 -6.42
CA ILE A 16 -3.39 4.06 -5.40
C ILE A 16 -3.85 4.95 -4.26
N GLU A 17 -4.50 6.07 -4.57
CA GLU A 17 -5.04 6.99 -3.58
C GLU A 17 -6.17 6.35 -2.74
N GLU A 18 -7.08 5.60 -3.36
CA GLU A 18 -8.12 4.80 -2.68
C GLU A 18 -7.48 3.84 -1.66
N ILE A 19 -6.45 3.08 -2.09
CA ILE A 19 -5.72 2.18 -1.19
C ILE A 19 -5.05 2.95 -0.05
N TYR A 20 -4.45 4.10 -0.35
CA TYR A 20 -3.80 4.92 0.66
C TYR A 20 -4.81 5.35 1.73
N ARG A 21 -5.89 6.02 1.34
CA ARG A 21 -6.90 6.58 2.25
C ARG A 21 -7.66 5.49 3.01
N GLU A 22 -8.02 4.39 2.36
CA GLU A 22 -8.84 3.36 3.00
C GLU A 22 -8.03 2.36 3.82
N LYS A 23 -6.78 2.05 3.44
CA LYS A 23 -6.04 0.92 4.02
C LYS A 23 -4.76 1.30 4.72
N ILE A 24 -4.04 2.32 4.23
CA ILE A 24 -2.69 2.66 4.71
C ILE A 24 -2.78 3.79 5.75
N GLU A 25 -3.37 4.92 5.40
CA GLU A 25 -3.49 6.12 6.25
C GLU A 25 -4.11 5.83 7.62
N PRO A 26 -5.23 5.07 7.75
CA PRO A 26 -5.79 4.76 9.06
C PRO A 26 -4.85 3.93 9.93
N LYS A 27 -4.02 3.07 9.30
CA LYS A 27 -3.04 2.24 10.01
C LYS A 27 -1.82 3.06 10.42
N ILE A 28 -1.35 3.98 9.58
CA ILE A 28 -0.30 4.93 9.91
C ILE A 28 -0.75 5.77 11.10
N ASN A 29 -1.93 6.40 11.03
CA ASN A 29 -2.47 7.22 12.12
C ASN A 29 -2.61 6.43 13.42
N LYS A 30 -3.15 5.20 13.35
CA LYS A 30 -3.25 4.32 14.53
C LYS A 30 -1.88 3.99 15.13
N LYS A 31 -0.86 3.72 14.30
CA LYS A 31 0.50 3.40 14.73
C LYS A 31 1.23 4.63 15.29
N ALA A 32 1.00 5.80 14.70
CA ALA A 32 1.52 7.08 15.17
C ALA A 32 0.97 7.42 16.56
N ILE A 33 -0.34 7.23 16.80
CA ILE A 33 -0.95 7.39 18.13
C ILE A 33 -0.35 6.39 19.16
N GLN A 34 0.08 5.21 18.70
CA GLN A 34 0.79 4.23 19.53
C GLN A 34 2.28 4.55 19.75
N GLY A 35 2.76 5.71 19.29
CA GLY A 35 4.17 6.12 19.40
C GLY A 35 5.12 5.36 18.47
N LYS A 36 4.61 4.73 17.42
CA LYS A 36 5.44 4.05 16.41
C LYS A 36 5.74 4.99 15.25
N SER A 37 6.89 4.79 14.62
CA SER A 37 7.35 5.51 13.41
C SER A 37 7.40 4.61 12.17
N GLU A 38 6.86 3.39 12.27
CA GLU A 38 6.87 2.44 11.16
C GLU A 38 5.59 1.60 11.05
N LEU A 39 5.23 1.27 9.82
CA LEU A 39 4.14 0.38 9.44
C LEU A 39 4.64 -0.64 8.42
N MET A 40 4.57 -1.91 8.77
CA MET A 40 4.67 -3.00 7.79
C MET A 40 3.26 -3.35 7.28
N HIS A 41 3.04 -3.23 5.98
CA HIS A 41 1.78 -3.51 5.30
C HIS A 41 1.97 -4.56 4.20
N SER A 42 1.51 -5.78 4.46
CA SER A 42 1.51 -6.91 3.52
C SER A 42 0.16 -7.00 2.81
N THR A 43 0.08 -6.66 1.52
CA THR A 43 -1.24 -6.53 0.87
C THR A 43 -1.27 -6.78 -0.63
N PHE A 44 -0.15 -7.04 -1.28
CA PHE A 44 -0.12 -6.98 -2.73
C PHE A 44 0.53 -8.21 -3.35
N TRP A 45 -0.25 -8.85 -4.21
CA TRP A 45 0.13 -10.03 -4.99
C TRP A 45 0.98 -9.66 -6.21
N SER A 46 1.00 -8.39 -6.62
CA SER A 46 1.77 -7.89 -7.77
C SER A 46 2.82 -6.88 -7.35
N TYR A 47 4.08 -7.12 -7.72
CA TYR A 47 5.22 -6.22 -7.49
C TYR A 47 4.97 -4.82 -8.09
N THR A 48 4.35 -4.76 -9.27
CA THR A 48 4.06 -3.50 -9.98
C THR A 48 3.17 -2.58 -9.14
N ASN A 49 2.15 -3.14 -8.49
CA ASN A 49 1.23 -2.37 -7.65
C ASN A 49 1.96 -1.85 -6.40
N VAL A 50 2.80 -2.69 -5.79
CA VAL A 50 3.63 -2.28 -4.64
C VAL A 50 4.55 -1.13 -4.99
N LYS A 51 5.21 -1.21 -6.15
CA LYS A 51 6.11 -0.18 -6.61
C LYS A 51 5.38 1.14 -6.90
N ALA A 52 4.16 1.08 -7.45
CA ALA A 52 3.37 2.26 -7.70
C ALA A 52 2.92 2.94 -6.40
N ILE A 53 2.47 2.15 -5.41
CA ILE A 53 2.08 2.66 -4.09
C ILE A 53 3.29 3.20 -3.33
N ALA A 54 4.44 2.53 -3.40
CA ALA A 54 5.68 3.01 -2.79
C ALA A 54 6.07 4.38 -3.33
N LYS A 55 6.06 4.55 -4.66
CA LYS A 55 6.33 5.86 -5.29
C LYS A 55 5.33 6.94 -4.85
N TYR A 56 4.06 6.58 -4.70
CA TYR A 56 3.05 7.53 -4.23
C TYR A 56 3.31 7.95 -2.78
N LEU A 57 3.66 7.01 -1.91
CA LEU A 57 4.01 7.29 -0.51
C LEU A 57 5.30 8.12 -0.39
N GLU A 58 6.31 7.84 -1.21
CA GLU A 58 7.53 8.67 -1.28
C GLU A 58 7.21 10.11 -1.69
N ARG A 59 6.27 10.33 -2.62
CA ARG A 59 5.80 11.68 -2.99
C ARG A 59 5.09 12.40 -1.85
N LEU A 60 4.46 11.66 -0.94
CA LEU A 60 3.83 12.22 0.27
C LEU A 60 4.85 12.48 1.40
N GLY A 61 6.12 12.12 1.21
CA GLY A 61 7.20 12.35 2.19
C GLY A 61 7.49 11.17 3.12
N TYR A 62 6.90 9.99 2.89
CA TYR A 62 7.21 8.79 3.65
C TYR A 62 8.49 8.10 3.15
N GLU A 63 9.30 7.53 4.06
CA GLU A 63 10.39 6.61 3.68
C GLU A 63 9.81 5.21 3.50
N VAL A 64 9.86 4.68 2.28
CA VAL A 64 9.22 3.39 1.95
C VAL A 64 10.25 2.36 1.50
N LYS A 65 10.20 1.15 2.07
CA LYS A 65 10.99 0.00 1.64
C LYS A 65 10.08 -1.14 1.22
N ILE A 66 10.39 -1.77 0.09
CA ILE A 66 9.68 -2.96 -0.37
C ILE A 66 10.41 -4.18 0.20
N GLY A 67 9.73 -4.94 1.05
CA GLY A 67 10.22 -6.18 1.63
C GLY A 67 9.44 -7.40 1.11
N ASN A 68 9.96 -8.59 1.40
CA ASN A 68 9.20 -9.82 1.21
C ASN A 68 8.28 -10.03 2.42
N SER A 69 7.01 -10.36 2.16
CA SER A 69 6.09 -10.75 3.22
C SER A 69 6.44 -12.18 3.65
N VAL A 70 6.90 -12.35 4.88
CA VAL A 70 7.31 -13.67 5.42
C VAL A 70 6.09 -14.60 5.57
N TRP A 71 4.90 -14.04 5.76
CA TRP A 71 3.66 -14.79 6.06
C TRP A 71 2.76 -15.05 4.85
N PHE A 72 2.94 -14.31 3.75
CA PHE A 72 2.15 -14.47 2.53
C PHE A 72 3.12 -14.41 1.37
N PHE A 73 3.16 -15.42 0.50
CA PHE A 73 3.95 -15.42 -0.73
C PHE A 73 3.67 -14.15 -1.56
N GLY A 74 4.40 -13.06 -1.30
CA GLY A 74 4.07 -11.73 -1.80
C GLY A 74 4.94 -10.63 -1.21
N TYR A 75 4.58 -9.38 -1.52
CA TYR A 75 5.37 -8.19 -1.19
C TYR A 75 4.75 -7.41 -0.02
N ALA A 76 5.62 -6.81 0.80
CA ALA A 76 5.25 -5.93 1.89
C ALA A 76 5.82 -4.52 1.68
N LEU A 77 5.06 -3.51 2.06
CA LEU A 77 5.53 -2.13 2.20
C LEU A 77 5.93 -1.89 3.65
N ILE A 78 7.16 -1.43 3.87
CA ILE A 78 7.63 -0.92 5.14
C ILE A 78 7.64 0.59 5.00
N ILE A 79 6.72 1.26 5.67
CA ILE A 79 6.47 2.70 5.54
C ILE A 79 6.91 3.34 6.84
N LYS A 80 7.78 4.34 6.77
CA LYS A 80 8.24 5.13 7.91
C LYS A 80 7.85 6.60 7.75
N TRP A 81 7.58 7.25 8.87
CA TRP A 81 7.19 8.67 8.97
C TRP A 81 7.91 9.33 10.14
#